data_AF-A0A3B4CQ40-F1
#
_entry.id   AF-A0A3B4CQ40-F1
#
_cell.length_a   1.000
_cell.length_b   1.000
_cell.length_c   1.000
_cell.angle_alpha   90.00
_cell.angle_beta   90.00
_cell.angle_gamma   90.00
#
_symmetry.space_group_name_H-M   'P 1'
#
loop_
_entity.id
_entity.type
_entity.pdbx_description
1 polymer ?
#
loop_
_entity_poly.entity_id
_entity_poly.type
_entity_poly.pdbx_seq_one_letter_code
_entity_poly.pdbx_strand_id
1 'polypeptide(L)'
;MDSEHSLREAAKDLRCSIGLAYLFLYYLLQFCGHTWIFANMSARFLSFGCDALAGTFYFVGVMMCVCQLLSVLELFHIADGLEDSRLLPRLVQVMERNFLLYLIISQEEFQSKTIVCVLFYLWNMSDLLRYPYELLCLISTPSFSMLWARHTVSIPVYILSVIAEGISVLQALPYYEAQETYSDELKAPVSVYVHFPYLLMAYLPLLAAGSGVTVLILMKQRTQTFDSWNKKMKIS
;
A
#
# COMPACT_ATOMS: atom_id res chain seq x y z
N MET A 1 -7.51 -42.58 -22.85
CA MET A 1 -7.22 -42.16 -21.46
C MET A 1 -5.94 -41.35 -21.38
N ASP A 2 -4.84 -41.78 -22.02
CA ASP A 2 -3.57 -41.02 -22.04
C ASP A 2 -3.63 -39.66 -22.73
N SER A 3 -4.34 -39.52 -23.87
CA SER A 3 -4.34 -38.23 -24.58
C SER A 3 -5.12 -37.16 -23.82
N GLU A 4 -6.26 -37.50 -23.20
CA GLU A 4 -7.05 -36.55 -22.42
C GLU A 4 -6.33 -36.12 -21.13
N HIS A 5 -5.58 -37.04 -20.50
CA HIS A 5 -4.71 -36.72 -19.37
C HIS A 5 -3.56 -35.79 -19.80
N SER A 6 -2.89 -36.07 -20.94
CA SER A 6 -1.82 -35.21 -21.46
C SER A 6 -2.30 -33.81 -21.84
N LEU A 7 -3.51 -33.69 -22.40
CA LEU A 7 -4.11 -32.40 -22.74
C LEU A 7 -4.49 -31.60 -21.50
N ARG A 8 -4.96 -32.26 -20.43
CA ARG A 8 -5.26 -31.62 -19.15
C ARG A 8 -3.99 -31.11 -18.47
N GLU A 9 -2.91 -31.88 -18.49
CA GLU A 9 -1.61 -31.46 -17.95
C GLU A 9 -1.02 -30.30 -18.76
N ALA A 10 -0.99 -30.39 -20.10
CA ALA A 10 -0.52 -29.30 -20.94
C ALA A 10 -1.33 -28.01 -20.77
N ALA A 11 -2.67 -28.12 -20.61
CA ALA A 11 -3.52 -26.97 -20.32
C ALA A 11 -3.27 -26.37 -18.93
N LYS A 12 -2.91 -27.20 -17.94
CA LYS A 12 -2.57 -26.77 -16.58
C LYS A 12 -1.21 -26.06 -16.56
N ASP A 13 -0.22 -26.59 -17.26
CA ASP A 13 1.11 -25.98 -17.42
C ASP A 13 1.02 -24.64 -18.14
N LEU A 14 0.22 -24.56 -19.21
CA LEU A 14 -0.01 -23.31 -19.93
C LEU A 14 -0.71 -22.26 -19.05
N ARG A 15 -1.75 -22.65 -18.30
CA ARG A 15 -2.44 -21.76 -17.35
C ARG A 15 -1.48 -21.25 -16.26
N CYS A 16 -0.63 -22.11 -15.75
CA CYS A 16 0.41 -21.76 -14.77
C CYS A 16 1.40 -20.75 -15.36
N SER A 17 1.90 -20.99 -16.58
CA SER A 17 2.82 -20.10 -17.27
C SER A 17 2.21 -18.71 -17.54
N ILE A 18 0.95 -18.67 -17.99
CA ILE A 18 0.22 -17.41 -18.20
C ILE A 18 0.03 -16.66 -16.88
N GLY A 19 -0.32 -17.37 -15.80
CA GLY A 19 -0.46 -16.79 -14.46
C GLY A 19 0.85 -16.15 -13.98
N LEU A 20 1.97 -16.85 -14.10
CA LEU A 20 3.29 -16.33 -13.73
C LEU A 20 3.69 -15.11 -14.57
N ALA A 21 3.47 -15.15 -15.88
CA ALA A 21 3.76 -14.01 -16.77
C ALA A 21 2.88 -12.79 -16.43
N TYR A 22 1.62 -13.01 -16.08
CA TYR A 22 0.70 -11.98 -15.64
C TYR A 22 1.15 -11.34 -14.32
N LEU A 23 1.49 -12.13 -13.29
CA LEU A 23 2.00 -11.60 -12.02
C LEU A 23 3.31 -10.83 -12.22
N PHE A 24 4.20 -11.36 -13.05
CA PHE A 24 5.44 -10.69 -13.39
C PHE A 24 5.20 -9.31 -14.01
N LEU A 25 4.32 -9.24 -15.02
CA LEU A 25 3.97 -7.97 -15.66
C LEU A 25 3.27 -7.01 -14.70
N TYR A 26 2.40 -7.52 -13.83
CA TYR A 26 1.72 -6.74 -12.81
C TYR A 26 2.71 -6.09 -11.83
N TYR A 27 3.61 -6.88 -11.23
CA TYR A 27 4.60 -6.34 -10.29
C TYR A 27 5.59 -5.40 -10.97
N LEU A 28 5.95 -5.66 -12.25
CA LEU A 28 6.78 -4.76 -13.03
C LEU A 28 6.09 -3.41 -13.27
N LEU A 29 4.81 -3.43 -13.67
CA LEU A 29 4.02 -2.22 -13.89
C LEU A 29 3.90 -1.40 -12.60
N GLN A 30 3.56 -2.05 -11.49
CA GLN A 30 3.49 -1.40 -10.18
C GLN A 30 4.83 -0.82 -9.76
N PHE A 31 5.92 -1.57 -9.94
CA PHE A 31 7.26 -1.08 -9.64
C PHE A 31 7.63 0.16 -10.47
N CYS A 32 7.36 0.14 -11.77
CA CYS A 32 7.56 1.30 -12.65
C CYS A 32 6.72 2.51 -12.21
N GLY A 33 5.45 2.28 -11.87
CA GLY A 33 4.55 3.35 -11.41
C GLY A 33 5.03 4.01 -10.13
N HIS A 34 5.33 3.22 -9.10
CA HIS A 34 5.85 3.74 -7.83
C HIS A 34 7.25 4.37 -7.97
N THR A 35 8.10 3.84 -8.84
CA THR A 35 9.41 4.45 -9.15
C THR A 35 9.23 5.81 -9.81
N TRP A 36 8.31 5.90 -10.78
CA TRP A 36 8.01 7.16 -11.45
C TRP A 36 7.50 8.20 -10.47
N ILE A 37 6.55 7.84 -9.59
CA ILE A 37 6.04 8.75 -8.55
C ILE A 37 7.19 9.19 -7.64
N PHE A 38 7.94 8.25 -7.08
CA PHE A 38 9.04 8.54 -6.16
C PHE A 38 10.12 9.43 -6.77
N ALA A 39 10.52 9.15 -8.02
CA ALA A 39 11.53 9.93 -8.72
C ALA A 39 11.05 11.36 -8.99
N ASN A 40 9.79 11.53 -9.43
CA ASN A 40 9.22 12.86 -9.68
C ASN A 40 9.07 13.67 -8.38
N MET A 41 8.60 13.04 -7.30
CA MET A 41 8.54 13.66 -5.96
C MET A 41 9.93 14.15 -5.53
N SER A 42 10.94 13.29 -5.67
CA SER A 42 12.32 13.59 -5.28
C SER A 42 12.93 14.72 -6.13
N ALA A 43 12.74 14.66 -7.46
CA ALA A 43 13.23 15.69 -8.37
C ALA A 43 12.61 17.07 -8.07
N ARG A 44 11.30 17.12 -7.78
CA ARG A 44 10.62 18.36 -7.40
C ARG A 44 11.11 18.89 -6.06
N PHE A 45 11.27 18.02 -5.07
CA PHE A 45 11.81 18.39 -3.76
C PHE A 45 13.23 18.99 -3.89
N LEU A 46 14.08 18.39 -4.72
CA LEU A 46 15.43 18.91 -4.98
C LEU A 46 15.44 20.21 -5.79
N SER A 47 14.46 20.42 -6.67
CA SER A 47 14.42 21.60 -7.56
C SER A 47 13.78 22.83 -6.91
N PHE A 48 12.73 22.64 -6.10
CA PHE A 48 11.92 23.74 -5.54
C PHE A 48 11.87 23.74 -4.00
N GLY A 49 12.56 22.81 -3.34
CA GLY A 49 12.60 22.73 -1.87
C GLY A 49 11.22 22.50 -1.25
N CYS A 50 10.94 23.19 -0.15
CA CYS A 50 9.65 23.10 0.55
C CYS A 50 8.48 23.70 -0.27
N ASP A 51 8.74 24.64 -1.18
CA ASP A 51 7.69 25.23 -2.03
C ASP A 51 7.19 24.25 -3.10
N ALA A 52 7.95 23.17 -3.36
CA ALA A 52 7.54 22.07 -4.23
C ALA A 52 6.31 21.30 -3.70
N LEU A 53 6.13 21.30 -2.37
CA LEU A 53 5.22 20.41 -1.65
C LEU A 53 3.74 20.68 -2.01
N ALA A 54 3.36 21.95 -2.20
CA ALA A 54 1.97 22.34 -2.44
C ALA A 54 1.43 21.90 -3.81
N GLY A 55 2.28 21.83 -4.84
CA GLY A 55 1.89 21.45 -6.21
C GLY A 55 2.12 19.97 -6.54
N THR A 56 2.59 19.18 -5.57
CA THR A 56 3.01 17.81 -5.81
C THR A 56 1.82 16.88 -6.07
N PHE A 57 0.74 17.02 -5.32
CA PHE A 57 -0.47 16.21 -5.52
C PHE A 57 -1.04 16.35 -6.93
N TYR A 58 -1.07 17.57 -7.48
CA TYR A 58 -1.58 17.80 -8.84
C TYR A 58 -0.81 17.00 -9.91
N PHE A 59 0.50 16.81 -9.71
CA PHE A 59 1.35 16.14 -10.68
C PHE A 59 1.36 14.61 -10.52
N VAL A 60 1.41 14.11 -9.28
CA VAL A 60 1.54 12.66 -9.03
C VAL A 60 0.24 11.98 -8.61
N GLY A 61 -0.79 12.75 -8.25
CA GLY A 61 -2.02 12.25 -7.63
C GLY A 61 -2.77 11.26 -8.51
N VAL A 62 -2.91 11.55 -9.81
CA VAL A 62 -3.58 10.63 -10.76
C VAL A 62 -2.85 9.30 -10.83
N MET A 63 -1.53 9.32 -10.98
CA MET A 63 -0.73 8.09 -11.03
C MET A 63 -0.81 7.33 -9.71
N MET A 64 -0.80 8.05 -8.58
CA MET A 64 -0.97 7.45 -7.26
C MET A 64 -2.32 6.74 -7.15
N CYS A 65 -3.41 7.37 -7.62
CA CYS A 65 -4.74 6.76 -7.63
C CYS A 65 -4.78 5.48 -8.47
N VAL A 66 -4.15 5.50 -9.65
CA VAL A 66 -4.08 4.32 -10.52
C VAL A 66 -3.31 3.19 -9.86
N CYS A 67 -2.13 3.45 -9.30
CA CYS A 67 -1.34 2.43 -8.59
C CYS A 67 -2.08 1.88 -7.36
N GLN A 68 -2.75 2.76 -6.60
CA GLN A 68 -3.54 2.39 -5.42
C GLN A 68 -4.73 1.52 -5.81
N LEU A 69 -5.44 1.85 -6.89
CA LEU A 69 -6.57 1.07 -7.38
C LEU A 69 -6.11 -0.29 -7.92
N LEU A 70 -4.98 -0.32 -8.64
CA LEU A 70 -4.36 -1.57 -9.10
C LEU A 70 -3.96 -2.48 -7.92
N SER A 71 -3.62 -1.91 -6.75
CA SER A 71 -3.30 -2.72 -5.56
C SER A 71 -4.49 -3.52 -5.02
N VAL A 72 -5.72 -3.20 -5.43
CA VAL A 72 -6.91 -4.02 -5.13
C VAL A 72 -6.81 -5.38 -5.82
N LEU A 73 -6.14 -5.47 -6.99
CA LEU A 73 -5.92 -6.73 -7.70
C LEU A 73 -5.12 -7.74 -6.87
N GLU A 74 -4.27 -7.27 -5.96
CA GLU A 74 -3.50 -8.15 -5.06
C GLU A 74 -4.40 -8.98 -4.15
N LEU A 75 -5.57 -8.44 -3.78
CA LEU A 75 -6.55 -9.18 -2.98
C LEU A 75 -7.10 -10.37 -3.75
N PHE A 76 -7.31 -10.20 -5.06
CA PHE A 76 -7.72 -11.28 -5.95
C PHE A 76 -6.58 -12.26 -6.20
N HIS A 77 -5.34 -11.79 -6.35
CA HIS A 77 -4.17 -12.69 -6.49
C HIS A 77 -4.02 -13.62 -5.29
N ILE A 78 -4.22 -13.12 -4.07
CA ILE A 78 -4.18 -13.95 -2.86
C ILE A 78 -5.42 -14.84 -2.76
N ALA A 79 -6.61 -14.33 -3.07
CA ALA A 79 -7.86 -15.09 -2.97
C ALA A 79 -7.92 -16.26 -3.97
N ASP A 80 -7.38 -16.06 -5.17
CA ASP A 80 -7.29 -17.07 -6.24
C ASP A 80 -6.10 -18.04 -6.03
N GLY A 81 -5.28 -17.82 -5.00
CA GLY A 81 -4.11 -18.65 -4.69
C GLY A 81 -2.94 -18.46 -5.65
N LEU A 82 -2.89 -17.34 -6.38
CA LEU A 82 -1.76 -16.97 -7.22
C LEU A 82 -0.57 -16.46 -6.40
N GLU A 83 -0.84 -15.86 -5.24
CA GLU A 83 0.17 -15.38 -4.29
C GLU A 83 -0.03 -16.04 -2.91
N ASP A 84 1.00 -16.73 -2.42
CA ASP A 84 1.01 -17.35 -1.09
C ASP A 84 1.26 -16.32 0.02
N SER A 85 0.25 -15.48 0.27
CA SER A 85 0.30 -14.43 1.29
C SER A 85 -0.94 -14.42 2.18
N ARG A 86 -0.88 -13.66 3.28
CA ARG A 86 -2.00 -13.56 4.23
C ARG A 86 -2.99 -12.51 3.72
N LEU A 87 -4.20 -12.95 3.36
CA LEU A 87 -5.25 -12.08 2.84
C LEU A 87 -5.65 -10.96 3.81
N LEU A 88 -5.83 -11.26 5.10
CA LEU A 88 -6.33 -10.30 6.08
C LEU A 88 -5.41 -9.07 6.28
N PRO A 89 -4.10 -9.21 6.55
CA PRO A 89 -3.20 -8.07 6.60
C PRO A 89 -3.17 -7.27 5.30
N ARG A 90 -3.22 -7.97 4.15
CA ARG A 90 -3.20 -7.30 2.85
C ARG A 90 -4.45 -6.47 2.62
N LEU A 91 -5.62 -7.02 2.95
CA LEU A 91 -6.92 -6.35 2.87
C LEU A 91 -6.96 -5.09 3.73
N VAL A 92 -6.58 -5.20 5.00
CA VAL A 92 -6.55 -4.03 5.90
C VAL A 92 -5.63 -2.95 5.33
N GLN A 93 -4.45 -3.32 4.85
CA GLN A 93 -3.49 -2.38 4.29
C GLN A 93 -3.93 -1.72 2.97
N VAL A 94 -4.67 -2.43 2.11
CA VAL A 94 -5.22 -1.85 0.87
C VAL A 94 -6.39 -0.94 1.20
N MET A 95 -7.28 -1.37 2.11
CA MET A 95 -8.45 -0.58 2.51
C MET A 95 -8.07 0.70 3.24
N GLU A 96 -7.11 0.66 4.17
CA GLU A 96 -6.66 1.83 4.94
C GLU A 96 -6.12 2.93 4.00
N ARG A 97 -5.27 2.55 3.04
CA ARG A 97 -4.67 3.50 2.11
C ARG A 97 -5.67 4.04 1.10
N ASN A 98 -6.59 3.22 0.60
CA ASN A 98 -7.66 3.69 -0.29
C ASN A 98 -8.63 4.64 0.44
N PHE A 99 -8.95 4.35 1.70
CA PHE A 99 -9.77 5.25 2.52
C PHE A 99 -9.09 6.61 2.72
N LEU A 100 -7.81 6.62 3.09
CA LEU A 100 -7.06 7.87 3.24
C LEU A 100 -6.88 8.63 1.93
N LEU A 101 -6.65 7.92 0.82
CA LEU A 101 -6.58 8.52 -0.51
C LEU A 101 -7.91 9.18 -0.89
N TYR A 102 -9.04 8.53 -0.60
CA TYR A 102 -10.36 9.11 -0.79
C TYR A 102 -10.55 10.39 0.02
N LEU A 103 -10.14 10.40 1.31
CA LEU A 103 -10.19 11.61 2.14
C LEU A 103 -9.39 12.77 1.55
N ILE A 104 -8.21 12.47 0.98
CA ILE A 104 -7.35 13.48 0.34
C ILE A 104 -7.99 14.02 -0.94
N ILE A 105 -8.55 13.14 -1.79
CA ILE A 105 -9.22 13.55 -3.03
C ILE A 105 -10.46 14.39 -2.74
N SER A 106 -11.22 14.04 -1.69
CA SER A 106 -12.45 14.72 -1.32
C SER A 106 -12.26 16.17 -0.84
N GLN A 107 -11.05 16.57 -0.47
CA GLN A 107 -10.77 17.89 0.11
C GLN A 107 -9.58 18.55 -0.60
N GLU A 108 -9.86 19.42 -1.57
CA GLU A 108 -8.83 20.09 -2.38
C GLU A 108 -7.85 20.92 -1.54
N GLU A 109 -8.33 21.61 -0.50
CA GLU A 109 -7.47 22.37 0.41
C GLU A 109 -6.47 21.48 1.16
N PHE A 110 -6.89 20.25 1.48
CA PHE A 110 -6.07 19.28 2.18
C PHE A 110 -4.96 18.70 1.28
N GLN A 111 -5.19 18.61 -0.03
CA GLN A 111 -4.19 18.12 -1.01
C GLN A 111 -2.91 18.94 -1.03
N SER A 112 -3.00 20.23 -0.71
CA SER A 112 -1.87 21.16 -0.69
C SER A 112 -0.96 21.01 0.55
N LYS A 113 -1.38 20.21 1.55
CA LYS A 113 -0.66 20.07 2.81
C LYS A 113 0.62 19.24 2.65
N THR A 114 1.68 19.69 3.31
CA THR A 114 2.96 18.97 3.39
C THR A 114 2.82 17.52 3.87
N ILE A 115 1.88 17.25 4.77
CA ILE A 115 1.68 15.90 5.31
C ILE A 115 1.27 14.90 4.21
N VAL A 116 0.46 15.33 3.23
CA VAL A 116 0.05 14.50 2.09
C VAL A 116 1.26 14.12 1.23
N CYS A 117 2.17 15.08 1.02
CA CYS A 117 3.41 14.81 0.29
C CYS A 117 4.30 13.80 1.04
N VAL A 118 4.47 13.95 2.35
CA VAL A 118 5.23 12.99 3.19
C VAL A 118 4.58 11.60 3.14
N LEU A 119 3.26 11.55 3.23
CA LEU A 119 2.49 10.31 3.19
C LEU A 119 2.70 9.57 1.85
N PHE A 120 2.55 10.27 0.74
CA PHE A 120 2.78 9.70 -0.60
C PHE A 120 4.22 9.21 -0.75
N TYR A 121 5.20 9.97 -0.25
CA TYR A 121 6.59 9.55 -0.30
C TYR A 121 6.83 8.25 0.47
N LEU A 122 6.30 8.12 1.69
CA LEU A 122 6.44 6.92 2.53
C LEU A 122 5.70 5.71 1.95
N TRP A 123 4.52 5.91 1.39
CA TRP A 123 3.77 4.86 0.70
C TRP A 123 4.56 4.32 -0.50
N ASN A 124 5.04 5.20 -1.37
CA ASN A 124 5.84 4.81 -2.53
C ASN A 124 7.17 4.15 -2.12
N MET A 125 7.84 4.63 -1.08
CA MET A 125 9.05 4.01 -0.54
C MET A 125 8.79 2.58 -0.03
N SER A 126 7.66 2.36 0.66
CA SER A 126 7.27 1.02 1.12
C SER A 126 7.05 0.06 -0.05
N ASP A 127 6.39 0.54 -1.10
CA ASP A 127 6.09 -0.26 -2.29
C ASP A 127 7.35 -0.53 -3.14
N LEU A 128 8.30 0.40 -3.19
CA LEU A 128 9.62 0.19 -3.81
C LEU A 128 10.47 -0.87 -3.09
N LEU A 129 10.23 -1.14 -1.81
CA LEU A 129 10.90 -2.24 -1.11
C LEU A 129 10.21 -3.59 -1.36
N ARG A 130 8.91 -3.57 -1.68
CA ARG A 130 8.09 -4.78 -1.84
C ARG A 130 8.11 -5.30 -3.27
N TYR A 131 7.76 -4.49 -4.26
CA TYR A 131 7.57 -4.98 -5.64
C TYR A 131 8.84 -5.57 -6.25
N PRO A 132 10.06 -5.02 -6.07
CA PRO A 132 11.29 -5.66 -6.54
C PRO A 132 11.55 -7.01 -5.89
N TYR A 133 11.19 -7.15 -4.61
CA TYR A 133 11.33 -8.41 -3.90
C TYR A 133 10.38 -9.47 -4.47
N GLU A 134 9.10 -9.15 -4.67
CA GLU A 134 8.13 -10.08 -5.27
C GLU A 134 8.51 -10.42 -6.72
N LEU A 135 8.94 -9.43 -7.51
CA LEU A 135 9.40 -9.63 -8.88
C LEU A 135 10.59 -10.61 -8.94
N LEU A 136 11.55 -10.46 -8.01
CA LEU A 136 12.67 -11.39 -7.95
C LEU A 136 12.24 -12.78 -7.50
N CYS A 137 11.35 -12.91 -6.52
CA CYS A 137 10.84 -14.21 -6.08
C CYS A 137 10.20 -15.02 -7.23
N LEU A 138 9.63 -14.35 -8.24
CA LEU A 138 9.09 -15.00 -9.44
C LEU A 138 10.17 -15.49 -10.41
N ILE A 139 11.30 -14.78 -10.53
CA ILE A 139 12.38 -15.12 -11.49
C ILE A 139 13.41 -16.06 -10.87
N SER A 140 13.79 -15.81 -9.61
CA SER A 140 14.98 -16.39 -8.98
C SER A 140 14.93 -16.33 -7.45
N THR A 141 15.92 -16.92 -6.78
CA THR A 141 16.03 -16.77 -5.32
C THR A 141 16.53 -15.37 -4.98
N PRO A 142 15.80 -14.57 -4.16
CA PRO A 142 16.22 -13.22 -3.82
C PRO A 142 17.54 -13.23 -3.05
N SER A 143 18.36 -12.20 -3.28
CA SER A 143 19.62 -12.01 -2.55
C SER A 143 19.37 -11.64 -1.09
N PHE A 144 20.36 -11.91 -0.22
CA PHE A 144 20.29 -11.55 1.20
C PHE A 144 20.08 -10.04 1.41
N SER A 145 20.68 -9.19 0.56
CA SER A 145 20.54 -7.74 0.66
C SER A 145 19.09 -7.28 0.47
N MET A 146 18.38 -7.86 -0.51
CA MET A 146 16.98 -7.52 -0.76
C MET A 146 16.04 -8.09 0.29
N LEU A 147 16.31 -9.31 0.76
CA LEU A 147 15.62 -9.90 1.90
C LEU A 147 15.75 -9.00 3.15
N TRP A 148 16.97 -8.51 3.41
CA TRP A 148 17.24 -7.62 4.52
C TRP A 148 16.53 -6.27 4.37
N ALA A 149 16.56 -5.66 3.18
CA ALA A 149 15.85 -4.41 2.90
C ALA A 149 14.34 -4.57 3.11
N ARG A 150 13.75 -5.65 2.57
CA ARG A 150 12.31 -5.96 2.70
C ARG A 150 11.87 -6.16 4.15
N HIS A 151 12.67 -6.85 4.97
CA HIS A 151 12.25 -7.19 6.34
C HIS A 151 12.79 -6.25 7.42
N THR A 152 13.84 -5.48 7.15
CA THR A 152 14.45 -4.58 8.14
C THR A 152 14.14 -3.12 7.85
N VAL A 153 14.25 -2.67 6.59
CA VAL A 153 13.98 -1.27 6.21
C VAL A 153 12.48 -0.99 6.11
N SER A 154 11.67 -1.98 5.74
CA SER A 154 10.22 -1.78 5.64
C SER A 154 9.54 -1.54 6.99
N ILE A 155 10.09 -2.04 8.11
CA ILE A 155 9.51 -1.86 9.45
C ILE A 155 9.49 -0.37 9.87
N PRO A 156 10.63 0.36 9.89
CA PRO A 156 10.62 1.77 10.25
C PRO A 156 9.83 2.62 9.25
N VAL A 157 9.87 2.30 7.96
CA VAL A 157 9.06 3.01 6.94
C VAL A 157 7.58 2.81 7.21
N TYR A 158 7.14 1.60 7.59
CA TYR A 158 5.75 1.35 7.96
C TYR A 158 5.33 2.14 9.20
N ILE A 159 6.16 2.16 10.26
CA ILE A 159 5.87 2.94 11.48
C ILE A 159 5.73 4.42 11.15
N LEU A 160 6.65 4.98 10.35
CA LEU A 160 6.57 6.37 9.91
C LEU A 160 5.32 6.63 9.06
N SER A 161 4.93 5.68 8.21
CA SER A 161 3.71 5.77 7.40
C SER A 161 2.48 5.90 8.30
N VAL A 162 2.32 5.00 9.27
CA VAL A 162 1.18 5.01 10.20
C VAL A 162 1.11 6.31 11.01
N ILE A 163 2.25 6.85 11.44
CA ILE A 163 2.28 8.15 12.14
C ILE A 163 1.81 9.26 11.19
N ALA A 164 2.30 9.28 9.95
CA ALA A 164 1.88 10.27 8.95
C ALA A 164 0.39 10.14 8.60
N GLU A 165 -0.14 8.93 8.54
CA GLU A 165 -1.57 8.63 8.34
C GLU A 165 -2.41 9.20 9.49
N GLY A 166 -2.02 8.95 10.74
CA GLY A 166 -2.70 9.50 11.91
C GLY A 166 -2.68 11.03 11.96
N ILE A 167 -1.55 11.65 11.64
CA ILE A 167 -1.44 13.12 11.55
C ILE A 167 -2.32 13.65 10.40
N SER A 168 -2.36 12.96 9.26
CA SER A 168 -3.19 13.35 8.11
C SER A 168 -4.67 13.35 8.50
N VAL A 169 -5.11 12.31 9.21
CA VAL A 169 -6.48 12.20 9.73
C VAL A 169 -6.82 13.35 10.69
N LEU A 170 -5.93 13.64 11.65
CA LEU A 170 -6.13 14.73 12.61
C LEU A 170 -6.19 16.10 11.93
N GLN A 171 -5.38 16.32 10.90
CA GLN A 171 -5.40 17.57 10.14
C GLN A 171 -6.60 17.67 9.19
N ALA A 172 -7.14 16.54 8.72
CA ALA A 172 -8.33 16.50 7.89
C ALA A 172 -9.62 16.75 8.68
N LEU A 173 -9.67 16.34 9.96
CA LEU A 173 -10.84 16.47 10.85
C LEU A 173 -11.51 17.88 10.85
N PRO A 174 -10.79 19.01 11.06
CA PRO A 174 -11.42 20.33 11.13
C PRO A 174 -12.08 20.76 9.81
N TYR A 175 -11.64 20.24 8.66
CA TYR A 175 -12.24 20.54 7.36
C TYR A 175 -13.65 19.93 7.25
N TYR A 176 -13.84 18.74 7.80
CA TYR A 176 -15.15 18.06 7.79
C TYR A 176 -16.10 18.62 8.84
N GLU A 177 -15.60 19.01 10.02
CA GLU A 177 -16.42 19.68 11.06
C GLU A 177 -16.97 21.05 10.58
N ALA A 178 -16.16 21.82 9.85
CA ALA A 178 -16.58 23.11 9.30
C ALA A 178 -17.65 22.97 8.19
N GLN A 179 -17.52 21.93 7.34
CA GLN A 179 -18.47 21.66 6.25
C GLN A 179 -19.83 21.15 6.77
N GLU A 180 -19.83 20.39 7.88
CA GLU A 180 -21.06 19.95 8.56
C GLU A 180 -21.78 21.11 9.28
N THR A 181 -21.03 22.04 9.90
CA THR A 181 -21.61 23.24 10.54
C THR A 181 -22.43 24.09 9.56
N TYR A 182 -22.01 24.17 8.30
CA TYR A 182 -22.75 24.85 7.24
C TYR A 182 -23.97 24.06 6.74
N SER A 183 -23.93 22.73 6.85
CA SER A 183 -24.99 21.83 6.38
C SER A 183 -26.14 21.73 7.40
N ASP A 184 -25.86 21.82 8.70
CA ASP A 184 -26.86 21.79 9.78
C ASP A 184 -27.77 23.04 9.80
N GLU A 185 -27.34 24.17 9.24
CA GLU A 185 -28.21 25.35 9.06
C GLU A 185 -29.29 25.13 7.98
N LEU A 186 -29.19 24.06 7.18
CA LEU A 186 -30.06 23.78 6.02
C LEU A 186 -30.93 22.51 6.20
N LYS A 187 -31.79 22.50 7.23
CA LYS A 187 -33.04 21.71 7.38
C LYS A 187 -33.02 20.15 7.41
N ALA A 188 -33.50 19.66 8.58
CA ALA A 188 -34.61 18.69 8.79
C ALA A 188 -34.29 17.17 8.98
N PRO A 189 -35.18 16.42 9.68
CA PRO A 189 -34.82 15.33 10.60
C PRO A 189 -34.89 13.91 9.98
N VAL A 190 -34.22 12.98 10.67
CA VAL A 190 -34.41 11.51 10.74
C VAL A 190 -33.13 10.70 10.44
N SER A 191 -32.51 10.27 11.55
CA SER A 191 -31.90 8.98 11.88
C SER A 191 -30.90 8.29 10.94
N VAL A 192 -29.77 7.92 11.56
CA VAL A 192 -28.69 7.01 11.10
C VAL A 192 -27.73 7.61 10.06
N TYR A 193 -27.34 8.87 10.26
CA TYR A 193 -26.05 9.32 9.76
C TYR A 193 -25.03 9.11 10.86
N VAL A 194 -24.18 8.09 10.72
CA VAL A 194 -22.95 8.05 11.52
C VAL A 194 -22.15 9.28 11.10
N HIS A 195 -22.07 10.30 11.95
CA HIS A 195 -21.39 11.54 11.57
C HIS A 195 -19.96 11.24 11.12
N PHE A 196 -19.56 11.86 10.03
CA PHE A 196 -18.29 11.58 9.37
C PHE A 196 -17.07 11.89 10.27
N PRO A 197 -17.09 12.95 11.12
CA PRO A 197 -16.08 13.17 12.14
C PRO A 197 -15.99 12.05 13.20
N TYR A 198 -17.12 11.46 13.61
CA TYR A 198 -17.11 10.33 14.55
C TYR A 198 -16.55 9.06 13.91
N LEU A 199 -16.80 8.82 12.61
CA LEU A 199 -16.13 7.76 11.85
C LEU A 199 -14.61 7.96 11.84
N LEU A 200 -14.17 9.20 11.62
CA LEU A 200 -12.75 9.54 11.56
C LEU A 200 -12.06 9.43 12.93
N MET A 201 -12.74 9.83 14.00
CA MET A 201 -12.28 9.61 15.38
C MET A 201 -12.24 8.12 15.76
N ALA A 202 -13.21 7.31 15.31
CA ALA A 202 -13.20 5.87 15.52
C ALA A 202 -12.13 5.15 14.68
N TYR A 203 -11.73 5.73 13.55
CA TYR A 203 -10.66 5.21 12.70
C TYR A 203 -9.28 5.31 13.37
N LEU A 204 -8.99 6.36 14.16
CA LEU A 204 -7.70 6.51 14.85
C LEU A 204 -7.31 5.34 15.79
N PRO A 205 -8.18 4.87 16.72
CA PRO A 205 -7.86 3.72 17.55
C PRO A 205 -7.81 2.42 16.74
N LEU A 206 -8.60 2.30 15.67
CA LEU A 206 -8.53 1.16 14.75
C LEU A 206 -7.19 1.11 14.02
N LEU A 207 -6.71 2.26 13.53
CA LEU A 207 -5.41 2.42 12.90
C LEU A 207 -4.28 2.05 13.88
N ALA A 208 -4.34 2.54 15.12
CA ALA A 208 -3.35 2.21 16.15
C ALA A 208 -3.34 0.71 16.49
N ALA A 209 -4.51 0.09 16.64
CA ALA A 209 -4.62 -1.34 16.92
C ALA A 209 -4.15 -2.19 15.73
N GLY A 210 -4.62 -1.89 14.52
CA GLY A 210 -4.29 -2.61 13.29
C GLY A 210 -2.81 -2.51 12.93
N SER A 211 -2.22 -1.33 13.07
CA SER A 211 -0.78 -1.12 12.86
C SER A 211 0.06 -1.86 13.90
N GLY A 212 -0.34 -1.85 15.17
CA GLY A 212 0.33 -2.62 16.23
C GLY A 212 0.39 -4.11 15.91
N VAL A 213 -0.74 -4.71 15.49
CA VAL A 213 -0.78 -6.12 15.07
C VAL A 213 0.10 -6.36 13.84
N THR A 214 0.07 -5.45 12.86
CA THR A 214 0.86 -5.57 11.63
C THR A 214 2.36 -5.52 11.91
N VAL A 215 2.82 -4.62 12.79
CA VAL A 215 4.23 -4.56 13.22
C VAL A 215 4.65 -5.87 13.88
N LEU A 216 3.81 -6.45 14.74
CA LEU A 216 4.12 -7.75 15.36
C LEU A 216 4.23 -8.88 14.32
N ILE A 217 3.35 -8.89 13.32
CA ILE A 217 3.40 -9.84 12.21
C ILE A 217 4.70 -9.65 11.41
N LEU A 218 5.07 -8.42 11.07
CA LEU A 218 6.29 -8.10 10.33
C LEU A 218 7.56 -8.50 11.10
N MET A 219 7.59 -8.25 12.41
CA MET A 219 8.69 -8.67 13.27
C MET A 219 8.80 -10.19 13.34
N LYS A 220 7.68 -10.90 13.46
CA LYS A 220 7.65 -12.37 13.46
C LYS A 220 8.12 -12.93 12.12
N GLN A 221 7.66 -12.37 11.01
CA GLN A 221 8.09 -12.75 9.66
C GLN A 221 9.60 -12.55 9.50
N ARG A 222 10.13 -11.40 9.94
CA ARG A 222 11.57 -11.15 9.94
C ARG A 222 12.32 -12.28 10.64
N THR A 223 12.00 -12.59 11.89
CA THR A 223 12.71 -13.64 12.64
C THR A 223 12.65 -15.00 11.92
N GLN A 224 11.47 -15.41 11.46
CA GLN A 224 11.29 -16.68 10.74
C GLN A 224 12.13 -16.76 9.46
N THR A 225 12.13 -15.68 8.68
CA THR A 225 12.87 -15.60 7.42
C THR A 225 14.38 -15.69 7.66
N PHE A 226 14.92 -14.92 8.62
CA PHE A 226 16.35 -14.96 8.95
C PHE A 226 16.78 -16.32 9.54
N ASP A 227 15.95 -16.95 10.36
CA ASP A 227 16.21 -18.30 10.87
C ASP A 227 16.25 -19.34 9.76
N SER A 228 15.32 -19.25 8.80
CA SER A 228 15.29 -20.16 7.64
C SER A 228 16.53 -19.99 6.74
N TRP A 229 16.97 -18.75 6.54
CA TRP A 229 18.17 -18.44 5.76
C TRP A 229 19.43 -18.98 6.44
N ASN A 230 19.57 -18.75 7.74
CA ASN A 230 20.70 -19.25 8.53
C ASN A 230 20.77 -20.78 8.53
N LYS A 231 19.62 -21.48 8.53
CA LYS A 231 19.58 -22.94 8.40
C LYS A 231 20.06 -23.39 7.03
N LYS A 232 19.62 -22.74 5.94
CA LYS A 232 20.08 -23.05 4.57
C LYS A 232 21.61 -22.89 4.44
N MET A 233 22.17 -21.82 4.99
CA MET A 233 23.61 -21.55 4.97
C MET A 233 24.45 -22.53 5.81
N LYS A 234 23.86 -23.24 6.78
CA LYS A 234 24.56 -24.27 7.57
C LYS A 234 24.56 -25.65 6.91
N ILE A 235 23.70 -25.85 5.91
CA ILE A 235 23.52 -27.13 5.20
C ILE A 235 24.24 -27.12 3.84
N SER A 236 24.49 -25.92 3.29
CA SER A 236 25.33 -25.69 2.10
C SER A 236 26.82 -25.63 2.45
#